data_AF-A0A5K1U4I3-F1
#
_entry.id   AF-A0A5K1U4I3-F1
#
_cell.length_a   1.000
_cell.length_b   1.000
_cell.length_c   1.000
_cell.angle_alpha   90.00
_cell.angle_beta   90.00
_cell.angle_gamma   90.00
#
_symmetry.space_group_name_H-M   'P 1'
#
loop_
_entity.id
_entity.type
_entity.pdbx_description
1 polymer ?
#
loop_
_entity_poly.entity_id
_entity_poly.type
_entity_poly.pdbx_seq_one_letter_code
_entity_poly.pdbx_strand_id
1 'polypeptide(L)'
;MDECISHEEDNNIPTTTRVDGNPKLGAFFNKDGLLLRSYGWLVKNAIGIILLIHGLNSHARLTFLRHNVHIVGNDKVILKDGNNYYVYKDSWIEHFNKNGYSVYALDLEGHGLSDGWRNLSLNINKFDDLVHDVIQYLNIINDDLCLEDSDNNSRAICDKAKECTTLCNYDNGSNNDKCKRNVRCNNKRKRGKASKGPNNPQSNGKSWSSKEHTNNKCSSRPIYILGQSMGGNIALRTLQVLEKTQNNGRGRLNIQGCISLSSMICFQKIASPRSYKYKIFYLPFTRLIGSLFPTLRLATKIGFQKYPYLNELKKYDKIGSKIGLTLKYWCELVKATSNLEKDMRYMPKDIPILFIHSKEDIFCLYRGVVSFFNRLDNDNKELISLDNMEHGLTTEPGNEMVLENIVNWIKKLKTKKQMAKSLKNK
;
A
#
# COMPACT_ATOMS: atom_id res chain seq x y z
N MET A 1 -33.21 15.43 -31.31
CA MET A 1 -33.03 16.60 -30.41
C MET A 1 -32.12 16.11 -29.32
N ASP A 2 -30.83 16.30 -29.56
CA ASP A 2 -29.74 15.88 -28.69
C ASP A 2 -29.54 16.94 -27.62
N GLU A 3 -29.86 16.63 -26.37
CA GLU A 3 -29.47 17.45 -25.23
C GLU A 3 -28.13 16.94 -24.69
N CYS A 4 -27.06 17.59 -25.17
CA CYS A 4 -25.74 17.55 -24.58
C CYS A 4 -25.81 18.15 -23.17
N ILE A 5 -25.79 17.31 -22.14
CA ILE A 5 -25.55 17.75 -20.76
C ILE A 5 -24.07 18.13 -20.66
N SER A 6 -23.81 19.43 -20.64
CA SER A 6 -22.49 20.01 -20.40
C SER A 6 -21.99 19.63 -19.01
N HIS A 7 -20.78 19.05 -18.96
CA HIS A 7 -20.00 18.94 -17.73
C HIS A 7 -19.62 20.35 -17.27
N GLU A 8 -20.31 20.88 -16.27
CA GLU A 8 -19.84 22.06 -15.55
C GLU A 8 -18.58 21.69 -14.76
N GLU A 9 -17.48 22.34 -15.13
CA GLU A 9 -16.24 22.38 -14.36
C GLU A 9 -16.53 23.03 -13.00
N ASP A 10 -16.34 22.28 -11.92
CA ASP A 10 -16.28 22.79 -10.54
C ASP A 10 -15.07 23.74 -10.35
N ASN A 11 -15.17 24.94 -10.90
CA ASN A 11 -14.27 26.05 -10.66
C ASN A 11 -14.96 27.04 -9.71
N ASN A 12 -14.98 26.73 -8.40
CA ASN A 12 -14.91 27.69 -7.28
C ASN A 12 -15.23 27.01 -5.93
N ILE A 13 -14.35 26.11 -5.48
CA ILE A 13 -14.26 25.78 -4.06
C ILE A 13 -13.10 26.64 -3.50
N PRO A 14 -13.31 27.42 -2.41
CA PRO A 14 -12.21 28.15 -1.78
C PRO A 14 -11.09 27.16 -1.48
N THR A 15 -9.85 27.49 -1.83
CA THR A 15 -8.67 26.69 -1.51
C THR A 15 -8.49 26.63 0.01
N THR A 16 -9.29 25.82 0.69
CA THR A 16 -9.04 25.43 2.07
C THR A 16 -7.78 24.60 2.03
N THR A 17 -6.70 25.12 2.61
CA THR A 17 -5.41 24.44 2.70
C THR A 17 -5.64 23.06 3.32
N ARG A 18 -5.53 22.00 2.52
CA ARG A 18 -5.69 20.62 3.00
C ARG A 18 -4.66 20.34 4.09
N VAL A 19 -5.12 19.84 5.23
CA VAL A 19 -4.25 19.52 6.39
C VAL A 19 -3.80 18.05 6.42
N ASP A 20 -4.01 17.32 5.32
CA ASP A 20 -3.64 15.91 5.17
C ASP A 20 -2.18 15.69 4.76
N GLY A 21 -1.35 16.73 4.89
CA GLY A 21 0.10 16.66 4.62
C GLY A 21 0.44 16.80 3.14
N ASN A 22 -0.53 17.18 2.30
CA ASN A 22 -0.38 17.41 0.87
C ASN A 22 0.33 16.25 0.14
N PRO A 23 -0.22 15.03 0.18
CA PRO A 23 0.40 13.87 -0.48
C PRO A 23 0.51 14.06 -2.00
N LYS A 24 1.54 13.46 -2.60
CA LYS A 24 1.59 13.21 -4.04
C LYS A 24 0.39 12.32 -4.39
N LEU A 25 -0.56 12.87 -5.15
CA LEU A 25 -1.71 12.13 -5.64
C LEU A 25 -1.33 11.40 -6.93
N GLY A 26 -1.69 10.13 -7.03
CA GLY A 26 -1.48 9.29 -8.20
C GLY A 26 -2.72 8.47 -8.52
N ALA A 27 -2.70 7.86 -9.70
CA ALA A 27 -3.67 6.84 -10.08
C ALA A 27 -3.09 5.91 -11.13
N PHE A 28 -3.62 4.69 -11.22
CA PHE A 28 -3.30 3.75 -12.29
C PHE A 28 -4.51 2.86 -12.60
N PHE A 29 -4.55 2.32 -13.82
CA PHE A 29 -5.56 1.33 -14.19
C PHE A 29 -5.05 -0.08 -13.91
N ASN A 30 -5.88 -0.91 -13.28
CA ASN A 30 -5.55 -2.31 -13.08
C ASN A 30 -5.83 -3.16 -14.32
N LYS A 31 -5.58 -4.47 -14.23
CA LYS A 31 -5.78 -5.43 -15.34
C LYS A 31 -7.21 -5.49 -15.87
N ASP A 32 -8.19 -5.09 -15.06
CA ASP A 32 -9.61 -5.09 -15.39
C ASP A 32 -10.11 -3.70 -15.84
N GLY A 33 -9.21 -2.72 -15.99
CA GLY A 33 -9.52 -1.36 -16.42
C GLY A 33 -10.12 -0.47 -15.32
N LEU A 34 -10.03 -0.87 -14.04
CA LEU A 34 -10.52 -0.09 -12.91
C LEU A 34 -9.49 0.97 -12.50
N LEU A 35 -9.93 2.22 -12.30
CA LEU A 35 -9.07 3.30 -11.84
C LEU A 35 -8.82 3.17 -10.33
N LEU A 36 -7.56 2.97 -9.95
CA LEU A 36 -7.13 2.90 -8.55
C LEU A 36 -6.39 4.16 -8.15
N ARG A 37 -6.77 4.75 -7.01
CA ARG A 37 -6.17 5.97 -6.46
C ARG A 37 -5.03 5.64 -5.52
N SER A 38 -3.97 6.43 -5.60
CA SER A 38 -2.78 6.24 -4.80
C SER A 38 -2.26 7.56 -4.21
N TYR A 39 -1.51 7.43 -3.12
CA TYR A 39 -1.04 8.54 -2.30
C TYR A 39 0.42 8.30 -1.89
N GLY A 40 1.24 9.35 -1.93
CA GLY A 40 2.62 9.34 -1.46
C GLY A 40 2.94 10.51 -0.55
N TRP A 41 3.27 10.25 0.71
CA TRP A 41 3.83 11.22 1.65
C TRP A 41 5.34 11.02 1.71
N LEU A 42 6.03 11.86 0.93
CA LEU A 42 7.43 11.64 0.57
C LEU A 42 8.35 12.50 1.43
N VAL A 43 9.47 11.90 1.84
CA VAL A 43 10.56 12.60 2.52
C VAL A 43 11.81 12.59 1.67
N LYS A 44 12.63 13.63 1.79
CA LYS A 44 13.93 13.70 1.11
C LYS A 44 14.85 12.60 1.66
N ASN A 45 15.62 11.96 0.79
CA ASN A 45 16.61 10.94 1.14
C ASN A 45 16.03 9.80 2.00
N ALA A 46 14.85 9.31 1.63
CA ALA A 46 14.15 8.28 2.39
C ALA A 46 15.01 7.03 2.63
N ILE A 47 15.09 6.60 3.90
CA ILE A 47 15.87 5.42 4.32
C ILE A 47 15.17 4.08 4.05
N GLY A 48 13.97 4.16 3.45
CA GLY A 48 13.10 3.04 3.17
C GLY A 48 11.68 3.51 2.84
N ILE A 49 10.87 2.55 2.39
CA ILE A 49 9.49 2.76 1.96
C ILE A 49 8.55 1.98 2.89
N ILE A 50 7.48 2.61 3.33
CA ILE A 50 6.35 1.94 3.98
C ILE A 50 5.17 1.94 3.00
N LEU A 51 4.71 0.76 2.59
CA LEU A 51 3.45 0.60 1.86
C LEU A 51 2.33 0.25 2.84
N LEU A 52 1.35 1.13 2.97
CA LEU A 52 0.19 0.99 3.85
C LEU A 52 -1.02 0.46 3.07
N ILE A 53 -1.66 -0.60 3.58
CA ILE A 53 -2.81 -1.26 2.98
C ILE A 53 -3.99 -1.23 3.97
N HIS A 54 -5.07 -0.54 3.60
CA HIS A 54 -6.22 -0.35 4.48
C HIS A 54 -7.12 -1.59 4.58
N GLY A 55 -7.99 -1.60 5.60
CA GLY A 55 -8.97 -2.65 5.83
C GLY A 55 -10.27 -2.50 5.02
N LEU A 56 -11.17 -3.48 5.18
CA LEU A 56 -12.48 -3.51 4.53
C LEU A 56 -13.34 -2.30 4.95
N ASN A 57 -14.06 -1.73 3.99
CA ASN A 57 -14.98 -0.61 4.20
C ASN A 57 -14.33 0.58 4.92
N SER A 58 -13.08 0.86 4.52
CA SER A 58 -12.25 2.00 4.88
C SER A 58 -11.51 2.49 3.63
N HIS A 59 -10.54 3.39 3.78
CA HIS A 59 -9.62 3.82 2.73
C HIS A 59 -8.30 4.32 3.34
N ALA A 60 -7.30 4.68 2.52
CA ALA A 60 -5.95 4.99 2.99
C ALA A 60 -5.93 6.13 4.02
N ARG A 61 -6.55 7.27 3.67
CA ARG A 61 -6.62 8.45 4.54
C ARG A 61 -7.37 8.20 5.84
N LEU A 62 -8.52 7.50 5.80
CA LEU A 62 -9.29 7.16 7.00
C LEU A 62 -8.55 6.20 7.95
N THR A 63 -7.74 5.29 7.41
CA THR A 63 -7.08 4.27 8.24
C THR A 63 -5.83 4.79 8.94
N PHE A 64 -5.06 5.67 8.27
CA PHE A 64 -3.69 6.00 8.69
C PHE A 64 -3.45 7.48 9.01
N LEU A 65 -4.37 8.38 8.67
CA LEU A 65 -4.32 9.77 9.13
C LEU A 65 -5.11 9.94 10.44
N ARG A 66 -4.84 11.05 11.14
CA ARG A 66 -5.63 11.45 12.29
C ARG A 66 -6.94 12.07 11.82
N HIS A 67 -7.99 12.01 12.65
CA HIS A 67 -9.30 12.59 12.35
C HIS A 67 -9.46 13.95 13.03
N ASN A 68 -9.97 14.94 12.31
CA ASN A 68 -10.17 16.31 12.82
C ASN A 68 -11.42 16.42 13.69
N VAL A 69 -11.35 15.77 14.85
CA VAL A 69 -12.44 15.62 15.78
C VAL A 69 -11.99 15.87 17.21
N HIS A 70 -12.93 16.18 18.08
CA HIS A 70 -12.77 16.18 19.52
C HIS A 70 -13.51 14.97 20.10
N ILE A 71 -12.76 14.04 20.70
CA ILE A 71 -13.35 12.91 21.42
C ILE A 71 -13.74 13.42 22.80
N VAL A 72 -15.05 13.52 23.07
CA VAL A 72 -15.58 14.04 24.34
C VAL A 72 -15.73 12.91 25.37
N GLY A 73 -16.03 11.71 24.89
CA GLY A 73 -16.21 10.50 25.70
C GLY A 73 -16.15 9.25 24.82
N ASN A 74 -16.46 8.09 25.41
CA ASN A 74 -16.29 6.80 24.70
C ASN A 74 -17.29 6.60 23.55
N ASP A 75 -18.40 7.36 23.53
CA ASP A 75 -19.48 7.25 22.55
C ASP A 75 -19.73 8.55 21.76
N LYS A 76 -19.11 9.66 22.16
CA LYS A 76 -19.38 10.98 21.58
C LYS A 76 -18.15 11.64 20.97
N VAL A 77 -18.28 11.98 19.70
CA VAL A 77 -17.28 12.70 18.91
C VAL A 77 -17.89 13.98 18.33
N ILE A 78 -17.20 15.10 18.51
CA ILE A 78 -17.55 16.38 17.89
C ILE A 78 -16.62 16.62 16.70
N LEU A 79 -17.19 16.79 15.51
CA LEU A 79 -16.44 17.18 14.31
C LEU A 79 -15.92 18.62 14.46
N LYS A 80 -14.61 18.84 14.29
CA LYS A 80 -14.01 20.17 14.35
C LYS A 80 -14.08 20.89 13.00
N ASP A 81 -13.68 20.19 11.94
CA ASP A 81 -13.71 20.70 10.57
C ASP A 81 -13.97 19.54 9.59
N GLY A 82 -15.14 19.59 8.93
CA GLY A 82 -15.56 18.58 7.96
C GLY A 82 -14.94 18.72 6.58
N ASN A 83 -14.31 19.85 6.26
CA ASN A 83 -13.57 20.05 5.00
C ASN A 83 -12.13 19.55 5.14
N ASN A 84 -11.59 19.60 6.36
CA ASN A 84 -10.25 19.14 6.72
C ASN A 84 -10.29 17.92 7.65
N TYR A 85 -11.11 16.92 7.32
CA TYR A 85 -11.37 15.79 8.20
C TYR A 85 -10.14 14.91 8.45
N TYR A 86 -9.27 14.71 7.45
CA TYR A 86 -8.05 13.91 7.59
C TYR A 86 -6.85 14.80 7.87
N VAL A 87 -6.10 14.49 8.92
CA VAL A 87 -5.04 15.34 9.48
C VAL A 87 -3.72 14.56 9.50
N TYR A 88 -2.68 15.17 8.92
CA TYR A 88 -1.33 14.60 8.89
C TYR A 88 -0.59 14.73 10.20
N LYS A 89 -0.74 15.87 10.89
CA LYS A 89 -0.10 16.10 12.17
C LYS A 89 -0.52 15.03 13.19
N ASP A 90 0.45 14.47 13.88
CA ASP A 90 0.31 13.42 14.90
C ASP A 90 -0.34 12.12 14.37
N SER A 91 -0.21 11.87 13.07
CA SER A 91 -0.67 10.64 12.42
C SER A 91 0.43 9.59 12.29
N TRP A 92 0.04 8.36 11.96
CA TRP A 92 0.99 7.29 11.63
C TRP A 92 1.91 7.65 10.47
N ILE A 93 1.35 8.33 9.47
CA ILE A 93 2.06 8.76 8.28
C ILE A 93 3.17 9.76 8.64
N GLU A 94 2.84 10.79 9.43
CA GLU A 94 3.82 11.77 9.89
C GLU A 94 4.91 11.10 10.73
N HIS A 95 4.54 10.18 11.61
CA HIS A 95 5.52 9.50 12.46
C HIS A 95 6.51 8.66 11.64
N PHE A 96 6.06 7.95 10.59
CA PHE A 96 6.97 7.27 9.67
C PHE A 96 7.86 8.26 8.89
N ASN A 97 7.30 9.38 8.44
CA ASN A 97 8.05 10.43 7.76
C ASN A 97 9.13 11.05 8.68
N LYS A 98 8.80 11.35 9.94
CA LYS A 98 9.77 11.81 10.96
C LYS A 98 10.87 10.79 11.24
N ASN A 99 10.60 9.50 11.07
CA ASN A 99 11.59 8.41 11.14
C ASN A 99 12.32 8.15 9.80
N GLY A 100 12.18 9.03 8.81
CA GLY A 100 12.94 9.01 7.56
C GLY A 100 12.37 8.10 6.47
N TYR A 101 11.16 7.56 6.63
CA TYR A 101 10.53 6.72 5.61
C TYR A 101 9.61 7.53 4.72
N SER A 102 9.61 7.24 3.41
CA SER A 102 8.52 7.68 2.54
C SER A 102 7.37 6.69 2.65
N VAL A 103 6.15 7.21 2.75
CA VAL A 103 4.93 6.42 2.95
C VAL A 103 4.11 6.44 1.67
N TYR A 104 3.72 5.26 1.20
CA TYR A 104 2.85 5.07 0.06
C TYR A 104 1.60 4.33 0.52
N ALA A 105 0.45 4.66 -0.07
CA ALA A 105 -0.80 3.96 0.13
C ALA A 105 -1.65 3.98 -1.13
N LEU A 106 -2.66 3.12 -1.20
CA LEU A 106 -3.68 3.10 -2.24
C LEU A 106 -5.06 2.89 -1.64
N ASP A 107 -6.08 3.37 -2.32
CA ASP A 107 -7.45 2.95 -2.08
C ASP A 107 -7.70 1.68 -2.91
N LEU A 108 -8.10 0.59 -2.25
CA LEU A 108 -8.35 -0.71 -2.87
C LEU A 108 -9.61 -0.67 -3.74
N GLU A 109 -9.74 -1.64 -4.63
CA GLU A 109 -10.94 -1.80 -5.48
C GLU A 109 -12.24 -1.71 -4.64
N GLY A 110 -13.18 -0.90 -5.11
CA GLY A 110 -14.48 -0.68 -4.48
C GLY A 110 -14.43 0.12 -3.17
N HIS A 111 -13.29 0.74 -2.85
CA HIS A 111 -13.07 1.54 -1.64
C HIS A 111 -12.56 2.94 -1.97
N GLY A 112 -12.73 3.84 -1.01
CA GLY A 112 -12.15 5.17 -1.10
C GLY A 112 -12.59 5.90 -2.37
N LEU A 113 -11.60 6.42 -3.10
CA LEU A 113 -11.80 7.07 -4.39
C LEU A 113 -11.49 6.17 -5.60
N SER A 114 -11.30 4.87 -5.38
CA SER A 114 -11.03 3.88 -6.42
C SER A 114 -12.31 3.24 -6.93
N ASP A 115 -12.29 2.86 -8.21
CA ASP A 115 -13.41 2.16 -8.84
C ASP A 115 -13.63 0.78 -8.21
N GLY A 116 -14.88 0.31 -8.25
CA GLY A 116 -15.24 -1.05 -7.86
C GLY A 116 -15.70 -1.88 -9.05
N TRP A 117 -15.54 -3.21 -8.97
CA TRP A 117 -16.03 -4.11 -10.01
C TRP A 117 -17.47 -3.83 -10.39
N ARG A 118 -17.75 -3.70 -11.69
CA ARG A 118 -19.06 -3.34 -12.26
C ARG A 118 -19.61 -2.00 -11.74
N ASN A 119 -18.72 -1.05 -11.43
CA ASN A 119 -19.08 0.27 -10.92
C ASN A 119 -19.90 0.21 -9.60
N LEU A 120 -19.58 -0.75 -8.74
CA LEU A 120 -20.25 -0.93 -7.44
C LEU A 120 -19.25 -0.73 -6.29
N SER A 121 -19.58 0.15 -5.35
CA SER A 121 -18.80 0.25 -4.10
C SER A 121 -18.90 -1.03 -3.27
N LEU A 122 -17.84 -1.35 -2.52
CA LEU A 122 -17.72 -2.57 -1.74
C LEU A 122 -18.15 -3.81 -2.55
N ASN A 123 -17.58 -3.91 -3.74
CA ASN A 123 -17.73 -5.04 -4.64
C ASN A 123 -16.41 -5.29 -5.36
N ILE A 124 -16.06 -6.56 -5.50
CA ILE A 124 -14.86 -7.01 -6.22
C ILE A 124 -15.20 -8.21 -7.10
N ASN A 125 -14.34 -8.52 -8.07
CA ASN A 125 -14.49 -9.75 -8.83
C ASN A 125 -13.91 -10.97 -8.09
N LYS A 126 -12.61 -10.96 -7.79
CA LYS A 126 -11.90 -11.98 -6.99
C LYS A 126 -11.03 -11.31 -5.95
N PHE A 127 -10.86 -11.95 -4.78
CA PHE A 127 -9.98 -11.37 -3.75
C PHE A 127 -8.53 -11.18 -4.19
N ASP A 128 -7.99 -12.13 -4.95
CA ASP A 128 -6.60 -12.03 -5.44
C ASP A 128 -6.42 -10.89 -6.46
N ASP A 129 -7.48 -10.30 -7.02
CA ASP A 129 -7.36 -9.08 -7.86
C ASP A 129 -6.80 -7.91 -7.03
N LEU A 130 -7.27 -7.73 -5.78
CA LEU A 130 -6.72 -6.75 -4.84
C LEU A 130 -5.22 -6.95 -4.55
N VAL A 131 -4.78 -8.21 -4.54
CA VAL A 131 -3.38 -8.59 -4.32
C VAL A 131 -2.54 -8.24 -5.54
N HIS A 132 -3.07 -8.50 -6.74
CA HIS A 132 -2.42 -8.13 -7.98
C HIS A 132 -2.31 -6.61 -8.15
N ASP A 133 -3.32 -5.85 -7.72
CA ASP A 133 -3.28 -4.39 -7.70
C ASP A 133 -2.16 -3.86 -6.78
N VAL A 134 -2.00 -4.45 -5.60
CA VAL A 134 -0.90 -4.11 -4.68
C VAL A 134 0.46 -4.47 -5.28
N ILE A 135 0.59 -5.62 -5.94
CA ILE A 135 1.83 -6.01 -6.63
C ILE A 135 2.13 -5.06 -7.78
N GLN A 136 1.13 -4.66 -8.57
CA GLN A 136 1.29 -3.68 -9.64
C GLN A 136 1.78 -2.34 -9.06
N TYR A 137 1.16 -1.87 -7.97
CA TYR A 137 1.56 -0.63 -7.34
C TYR A 137 2.98 -0.68 -6.74
N LEU A 138 3.36 -1.81 -6.13
CA LEU A 138 4.74 -2.05 -5.67
C LEU A 138 5.75 -1.92 -6.81
N ASN A 139 5.44 -2.43 -7.99
CA ASN A 139 6.30 -2.30 -9.17
C ASN A 139 6.36 -0.85 -9.66
N ILE A 140 5.23 -0.13 -9.69
CA ILE A 140 5.19 1.30 -10.03
C ILE A 140 6.10 2.10 -9.08
N ILE A 141 5.97 1.87 -7.76
CA ILE A 141 6.82 2.50 -6.76
C ILE A 141 8.29 2.15 -7.02
N ASN A 142 8.61 0.88 -7.23
CA ASN A 142 9.98 0.45 -7.46
C ASN A 142 10.59 1.11 -8.70
N ASP A 143 9.83 1.21 -9.78
CA ASP A 143 10.28 1.81 -11.04
C ASP A 143 10.49 3.33 -10.88
N ASP A 144 9.60 4.04 -10.16
CA ASP A 144 9.80 5.45 -9.78
C ASP A 144 11.12 5.63 -8.97
N LEU A 145 11.37 4.76 -8.00
CA LEU A 145 12.58 4.82 -7.16
C LEU A 145 13.86 4.56 -7.97
N CYS A 146 13.79 3.67 -8.97
CA CYS A 146 14.90 3.42 -9.88
C CYS A 146 15.24 4.64 -10.73
N LEU A 147 14.22 5.33 -11.24
CA LEU A 147 14.40 6.54 -12.02
C LEU A 147 15.07 7.62 -11.17
N GLU A 148 14.60 7.83 -9.94
CA GLU A 148 15.23 8.76 -8.99
C GLU A 148 16.71 8.40 -8.69
N ASP A 149 17.02 7.12 -8.48
CA ASP A 149 18.39 6.65 -8.22
C ASP A 149 19.30 6.88 -9.44
N SER A 150 18.78 6.64 -10.65
CA SER A 150 19.52 6.86 -11.89
C SER A 150 19.79 8.36 -12.15
N ASP A 151 18.79 9.21 -11.90
CA ASP A 151 18.90 10.66 -12.03
C ASP A 151 19.91 11.21 -11.02
N ASN A 152 19.87 10.77 -9.76
CA ASN A 152 20.80 11.21 -8.73
C ASN A 152 22.23 10.75 -9.02
N ASN A 153 22.42 9.53 -9.50
CA ASN A 153 23.74 9.05 -9.93
C ASN A 153 24.29 9.86 -11.10
N SER A 154 23.46 10.17 -12.11
CA SER A 154 23.88 10.99 -13.24
C SER A 154 24.27 12.41 -12.83
N ARG A 155 23.53 13.03 -11.89
CA ARG A 155 23.87 14.33 -11.30
C ARG A 155 25.17 14.27 -10.52
N ALA A 156 25.34 13.27 -9.65
CA ALA A 156 26.58 13.09 -8.87
C ALA A 156 27.82 12.89 -9.76
N ILE A 157 27.69 12.15 -10.86
CA ILE A 157 28.76 12.01 -11.87
C ILE A 157 29.05 13.35 -12.53
N CYS A 158 28.03 14.13 -12.88
CA CYS A 158 28.19 15.46 -13.48
C CYS A 158 28.86 16.45 -12.51
N ASP A 159 28.50 16.44 -11.24
CA ASP A 159 29.06 17.34 -10.23
C ASP A 159 30.52 16.99 -9.92
N LYS A 160 30.87 15.70 -9.81
CA LYS A 160 32.27 15.25 -9.73
C LYS A 160 33.07 15.64 -10.96
N ALA A 161 32.49 15.51 -12.15
CA ALA A 161 33.16 15.93 -13.39
C ALA A 161 33.41 17.45 -13.39
N LYS A 162 32.46 18.25 -12.89
CA LYS A 162 32.61 19.70 -12.73
C LYS A 162 33.70 20.05 -11.73
N GLU A 163 33.72 19.46 -10.54
CA GLU A 163 34.77 19.64 -9.53
C GLU A 163 36.16 19.27 -10.07
N CYS A 164 36.28 18.16 -10.81
CA CYS A 164 37.51 17.80 -11.51
C CYS A 164 37.92 18.88 -12.53
N THR A 165 36.98 19.47 -13.29
CA THR A 165 37.29 20.61 -14.18
C THR A 165 37.65 21.90 -13.45
N THR A 166 37.13 22.16 -12.25
CA THR A 166 37.52 23.34 -11.45
C THR A 166 38.90 23.17 -10.83
N LEU A 167 39.28 21.94 -10.46
CA LEU A 167 40.60 21.61 -9.90
C LEU A 167 41.73 21.67 -10.94
N CYS A 168 41.43 21.58 -12.24
CA CYS A 168 42.45 21.76 -13.29
C CYS A 168 42.53 23.20 -13.84
N ASN A 169 41.90 24.18 -13.18
CA ASN A 169 42.04 25.61 -13.50
C ASN A 169 42.98 26.38 -12.55
N TYR A 170 43.70 25.69 -11.67
CA TYR A 170 44.78 26.26 -10.86
C TYR A 170 46.02 25.38 -10.96
N ASP A 171 46.68 25.41 -12.12
CA ASP A 171 48.12 25.19 -12.22
C ASP A 171 48.62 25.81 -13.54
N ASN A 172 49.52 26.77 -13.39
CA ASN A 172 50.21 27.45 -14.49
C ASN A 172 51.26 26.52 -15.12
N GLY A 173 51.29 26.48 -16.45
CA GLY A 173 52.55 26.29 -17.20
C GLY A 173 52.77 24.93 -17.88
N SER A 174 52.91 25.01 -19.21
CA SER A 174 53.73 24.14 -20.08
C SER A 174 53.30 22.68 -20.34
N ASN A 175 52.90 22.44 -21.60
CA ASN A 175 53.06 21.23 -22.43
C ASN A 175 52.83 19.84 -21.79
N ASN A 176 51.72 19.18 -22.14
CA ASN A 176 51.71 18.07 -23.10
C ASN A 176 50.31 17.49 -23.34
N ASP A 177 50.11 16.95 -24.54
CA ASP A 177 48.93 16.28 -25.04
C ASP A 177 48.40 15.13 -24.16
N LYS A 178 47.10 15.21 -23.79
CA LYS A 178 46.07 14.14 -23.83
C LYS A 178 44.93 14.43 -22.83
N CYS A 179 44.02 15.33 -23.19
CA CYS A 179 42.66 15.33 -22.62
C CYS A 179 41.63 15.69 -23.70
N LYS A 180 41.48 14.82 -24.70
CA LYS A 180 40.28 14.77 -25.54
C LYS A 180 39.40 13.62 -25.07
N ARG A 181 38.46 13.90 -24.17
CA ARG A 181 37.16 13.20 -24.12
C ARG A 181 36.05 14.22 -23.89
N ASN A 182 35.36 14.51 -24.99
CA ASN A 182 34.11 15.26 -25.00
C ASN A 182 33.09 14.61 -24.07
N VAL A 183 32.80 15.25 -22.93
CA VAL A 183 31.54 15.04 -22.20
C VAL A 183 30.70 16.29 -22.41
N ARG A 184 29.94 16.31 -23.51
CA ARG A 184 28.97 17.36 -23.79
C ARG A 184 27.67 17.01 -23.05
N CYS A 185 27.50 17.52 -21.83
CA CYS A 185 26.19 17.52 -21.16
C CYS A 185 25.24 18.48 -21.90
N ASN A 186 24.56 17.98 -22.93
CA ASN A 186 23.51 18.74 -23.62
C ASN A 186 22.22 18.73 -22.78
N ASN A 187 22.02 19.77 -21.98
CA ASN A 187 20.70 20.14 -21.49
C ASN A 187 20.00 21.01 -22.56
N LYS A 188 19.15 20.40 -23.39
CA LYS A 188 18.12 21.14 -24.14
C LYS A 188 16.76 20.47 -23.93
N ARG A 189 16.01 21.00 -22.96
CA ARG A 189 14.54 20.87 -22.93
C ARG A 189 13.98 21.59 -24.15
N LYS A 190 13.38 20.87 -25.10
CA LYS A 190 12.47 21.47 -26.10
C LYS A 190 11.03 21.24 -25.65
N ARG A 191 10.40 22.32 -25.18
CA ARG A 191 8.93 22.48 -25.20
C ARG A 191 8.53 22.69 -26.67
N GLY A 192 7.72 21.79 -27.23
CA GLY A 192 7.10 21.97 -28.54
C GLY A 192 5.64 22.36 -28.37
N LYS A 193 5.30 23.61 -28.73
CA LYS A 193 3.93 24.10 -28.93
C LYS A 193 3.34 23.50 -30.21
N ALA A 194 2.01 23.37 -30.21
CA ALA A 194 1.15 22.84 -31.26
C ALA A 194 1.17 23.64 -32.57
N SER A 195 0.90 22.93 -33.68
CA SER A 195 0.24 23.48 -34.89
C SER A 195 -0.66 22.39 -35.49
N LYS A 196 -1.84 22.80 -35.97
CA LYS A 196 -2.96 21.97 -36.45
C LYS A 196 -2.90 21.74 -37.97
N GLY A 197 -3.44 20.61 -38.42
CA GLY A 197 -4.08 20.41 -39.74
C GLY A 197 -3.42 19.36 -40.66
N PRO A 198 -4.18 18.75 -41.60
CA PRO A 198 -4.87 17.48 -41.34
C PRO A 198 -4.50 16.35 -42.32
N ASN A 199 -4.96 15.14 -41.98
CA ASN A 199 -5.28 13.96 -42.82
C ASN A 199 -4.62 12.65 -42.37
N ASN A 200 -5.49 11.70 -42.00
CA ASN A 200 -5.27 10.26 -41.87
C ASN A 200 -5.74 9.61 -43.21
N PRO A 201 -5.58 8.29 -43.50
CA PRO A 201 -4.91 7.24 -42.71
C PRO A 201 -3.99 6.32 -43.54
N GLN A 202 -2.97 5.72 -42.91
CA GLN A 202 -2.57 4.37 -43.30
C GLN A 202 -1.76 3.64 -42.23
N SER A 203 -2.28 2.45 -41.95
CA SER A 203 -1.71 1.37 -41.16
C SER A 203 -0.26 1.06 -41.56
N ASN A 204 0.62 0.91 -40.57
CA ASN A 204 1.58 -0.18 -40.56
C ASN A 204 2.09 -0.42 -39.14
N GLY A 205 1.84 -1.64 -38.67
CA GLY A 205 2.30 -2.14 -37.39
C GLY A 205 3.82 -2.03 -37.26
N LYS A 206 4.25 -1.42 -36.15
CA LYS A 206 5.59 -1.65 -35.62
C LYS A 206 5.44 -2.32 -34.27
N SER A 207 5.71 -3.62 -34.31
CA SER A 207 6.07 -4.48 -33.19
C SER A 207 6.91 -3.69 -32.18
N TRP A 208 6.39 -3.54 -30.97
CA TRP A 208 7.18 -3.10 -29.83
C TRP A 208 8.09 -4.28 -29.46
N SER A 209 9.33 -4.21 -29.90
CA SER A 209 10.37 -5.16 -29.50
C SER A 209 10.50 -5.12 -27.97
N SER A 210 10.06 -6.21 -27.34
CA SER A 210 10.29 -6.51 -25.94
C SER A 210 11.79 -6.53 -25.68
N LYS A 211 12.32 -5.49 -25.04
CA LYS A 211 13.65 -5.58 -24.42
C LYS A 211 13.54 -6.58 -23.28
N GLU A 212 14.29 -7.67 -23.40
CA GLU A 212 14.51 -8.61 -22.30
C GLU A 212 14.93 -7.83 -21.05
N HIS A 213 14.05 -7.82 -20.05
CA HIS A 213 14.32 -7.20 -18.76
C HIS A 213 15.20 -8.14 -17.94
N THR A 214 16.51 -7.87 -17.94
CA THR A 214 17.47 -8.51 -17.05
C THR A 214 17.00 -8.40 -15.59
N ASN A 215 17.02 -9.53 -14.88
CA ASN A 215 16.53 -9.79 -13.51
C ASN A 215 17.24 -9.02 -12.36
N ASN A 216 17.76 -7.82 -12.61
CA ASN A 216 18.51 -7.07 -11.61
C ASN A 216 17.57 -6.24 -10.72
N LYS A 217 17.80 -6.33 -9.41
CA LYS A 217 17.13 -5.53 -8.38
C LYS A 217 17.47 -4.06 -8.58
N CYS A 218 16.48 -3.31 -9.05
CA CYS A 218 16.70 -2.02 -9.67
C CYS A 218 16.82 -0.86 -8.66
N SER A 219 16.09 -0.90 -7.53
CA SER A 219 16.32 0.02 -6.40
C SER A 219 16.76 -0.73 -5.14
N SER A 220 17.70 -0.12 -4.42
CA SER A 220 18.26 -0.65 -3.18
C SER A 220 17.47 -0.25 -1.93
N ARG A 221 16.46 0.62 -2.05
CA ARG A 221 15.69 1.09 -0.88
C ARG A 221 14.81 -0.03 -0.32
N PRO A 222 14.84 -0.31 0.99
CA PRO A 222 14.04 -1.37 1.59
C PRO A 222 12.56 -1.00 1.61
N ILE A 223 11.68 -1.94 1.25
CA ILE A 223 10.24 -1.81 1.25
C ILE A 223 9.66 -2.64 2.40
N TYR A 224 8.79 -2.04 3.20
CA TYR A 224 8.02 -2.71 4.25
C TYR A 224 6.54 -2.61 3.91
N ILE A 225 5.85 -3.76 3.89
CA ILE A 225 4.41 -3.82 3.60
C ILE A 225 3.68 -3.91 4.93
N LEU A 226 2.71 -3.04 5.18
CA LEU A 226 1.93 -3.01 6.41
C LEU A 226 0.45 -2.97 6.08
N GLY A 227 -0.31 -3.91 6.61
CA GLY A 227 -1.76 -4.00 6.36
C GLY A 227 -2.58 -4.18 7.63
N GLN A 228 -3.75 -3.51 7.68
CA GLN A 228 -4.75 -3.70 8.73
C GLN A 228 -5.92 -4.57 8.25
N SER A 229 -6.35 -5.54 9.06
CA SER A 229 -7.55 -6.35 8.79
C SER A 229 -7.48 -7.07 7.44
N MET A 230 -8.42 -6.81 6.54
CA MET A 230 -8.36 -7.26 5.14
C MET A 230 -7.04 -6.89 4.46
N GLY A 231 -6.52 -5.67 4.70
CA GLY A 231 -5.23 -5.23 4.20
C GLY A 231 -4.06 -6.06 4.74
N GLY A 232 -4.17 -6.57 5.97
CA GLY A 232 -3.19 -7.51 6.54
C GLY A 232 -3.21 -8.86 5.83
N ASN A 233 -4.38 -9.35 5.42
CA ASN A 233 -4.48 -10.55 4.59
C ASN A 233 -3.84 -10.29 3.22
N ILE A 234 -4.16 -9.16 2.57
CA ILE A 234 -3.56 -8.76 1.29
C ILE A 234 -2.04 -8.67 1.39
N ALA A 235 -1.49 -8.10 2.47
CA ALA A 235 -0.04 -8.01 2.70
C ALA A 235 0.61 -9.40 2.75
N LEU A 236 0.06 -10.32 3.56
CA LEU A 236 0.57 -11.69 3.67
C LEU A 236 0.38 -12.47 2.35
N ARG A 237 -0.77 -12.29 1.69
CA ARG A 237 -1.10 -12.92 0.42
C ARG A 237 -0.21 -12.43 -0.72
N THR A 238 0.19 -11.16 -0.69
CA THR A 238 1.18 -10.57 -1.62
C THR A 238 2.48 -11.34 -1.55
N LEU A 239 2.98 -11.64 -0.35
CA LEU A 239 4.20 -12.45 -0.19
C LEU A 239 4.03 -13.86 -0.78
N GLN A 240 2.91 -14.53 -0.49
CA GLN A 240 2.63 -15.86 -1.03
C GLN A 240 2.56 -15.89 -2.55
N VAL A 241 1.90 -14.91 -3.17
CA VAL A 241 1.75 -14.83 -4.63
C VAL A 241 3.10 -14.53 -5.29
N LEU A 242 3.90 -13.63 -4.73
CA LEU A 242 5.24 -13.32 -5.21
C LEU A 242 6.18 -14.54 -5.12
N GLU A 243 6.12 -15.31 -4.04
CA GLU A 243 6.90 -16.55 -3.88
C GLU A 243 6.45 -17.63 -4.85
N LYS A 244 5.14 -17.85 -4.96
CA LYS A 244 4.54 -18.91 -5.78
C LYS A 244 4.79 -18.72 -7.27
N THR A 245 4.82 -17.47 -7.73
CA THR A 245 4.93 -17.17 -9.16
C THR A 245 6.36 -17.16 -9.68
N GLN A 246 7.38 -16.99 -8.81
CA GLN A 246 8.84 -16.93 -9.03
C GLN A 246 9.36 -16.00 -10.16
N ASN A 247 8.65 -15.89 -11.28
CA ASN A 247 9.03 -15.23 -12.52
C ASN A 247 8.50 -13.78 -12.68
N ASN A 248 7.70 -13.24 -11.75
CA ASN A 248 7.00 -11.96 -11.93
C ASN A 248 7.21 -10.88 -10.85
N GLY A 249 8.35 -10.86 -10.13
CA GLY A 249 8.73 -9.62 -9.41
C GLY A 249 9.47 -9.73 -8.08
N ARG A 250 9.56 -10.91 -7.44
CA ARG A 250 10.29 -11.04 -6.15
C ARG A 250 11.76 -10.62 -6.25
N GLY A 251 12.42 -10.92 -7.36
CA GLY A 251 13.80 -10.47 -7.62
C GLY A 251 13.95 -8.95 -7.82
N ARG A 252 12.89 -8.27 -8.31
CA ARG A 252 12.87 -6.83 -8.57
C ARG A 252 12.59 -6.02 -7.31
N LEU A 253 11.68 -6.51 -6.46
CA LEU A 253 11.21 -5.77 -5.28
C LEU A 253 12.12 -5.99 -4.07
N ASN A 254 12.47 -4.90 -3.40
CA ASN A 254 13.27 -4.97 -2.18
C ASN A 254 12.44 -5.07 -0.90
N ILE A 255 11.58 -6.07 -0.82
CA ILE A 255 10.76 -6.28 0.38
C ILE A 255 11.66 -6.80 1.51
N GLN A 256 11.66 -6.09 2.64
CA GLN A 256 12.48 -6.39 3.83
C GLN A 256 11.67 -6.66 5.09
N GLY A 257 10.34 -6.59 5.01
CA GLY A 257 9.46 -6.98 6.09
C GLY A 257 7.99 -6.84 5.74
N CYS A 258 7.16 -7.63 6.43
CA CYS A 258 5.70 -7.56 6.35
C CYS A 258 5.12 -7.41 7.75
N ILE A 259 4.20 -6.47 7.92
CA ILE A 259 3.55 -6.16 9.19
C ILE A 259 2.04 -6.39 9.03
N SER A 260 1.51 -7.26 9.87
CA SER A 260 0.13 -7.71 9.88
C SER A 260 -0.58 -7.21 11.14
N LEU A 261 -1.48 -6.24 10.99
CA LEU A 261 -2.27 -5.66 12.09
C LEU A 261 -3.70 -6.22 12.07
N SER A 262 -4.13 -6.84 13.16
CA SER A 262 -5.49 -7.40 13.30
C SER A 262 -5.96 -8.17 12.05
N SER A 263 -5.05 -8.94 11.43
CA SER A 263 -5.20 -9.41 10.06
C SER A 263 -6.33 -10.42 9.89
N MET A 264 -7.01 -10.33 8.74
CA MET A 264 -8.11 -11.21 8.35
C MET A 264 -7.60 -12.62 7.99
N ILE A 265 -7.10 -13.34 8.99
CA ILE A 265 -6.63 -14.73 8.87
C ILE A 265 -7.76 -15.71 9.21
N CYS A 266 -8.55 -15.39 10.25
CA CYS A 266 -9.67 -16.19 10.71
C CYS A 266 -10.76 -15.28 11.27
N PHE A 267 -11.99 -15.40 10.80
CA PHE A 267 -13.11 -14.62 11.35
C PHE A 267 -13.56 -15.16 12.71
N GLN A 268 -13.98 -14.26 13.61
CA GLN A 268 -14.47 -14.61 14.95
C GLN A 268 -15.79 -15.39 14.90
N LYS A 269 -16.73 -14.96 14.05
CA LYS A 269 -18.09 -15.51 13.97
C LYS A 269 -18.26 -16.64 12.96
N ILE A 270 -17.17 -17.05 12.31
CA ILE A 270 -17.17 -18.17 11.36
C ILE A 270 -16.25 -19.26 11.92
N ALA A 271 -16.57 -20.52 11.63
CA ALA A 271 -15.64 -21.61 11.91
C ALA A 271 -14.26 -21.34 11.27
N SER A 272 -13.19 -21.77 11.94
CA SER A 272 -11.83 -21.64 11.41
C SER A 272 -11.73 -22.19 9.98
N PRO A 273 -10.92 -21.58 9.07
CA PRO A 273 -10.70 -22.10 7.72
C PRO A 273 -10.23 -23.56 7.65
N ARG A 274 -9.68 -24.08 8.76
CA ARG A 274 -9.26 -25.48 8.91
C ARG A 274 -10.40 -26.44 9.24
N SER A 275 -11.51 -25.95 9.79
CA SER A 275 -12.65 -26.74 10.25
C SER A 275 -13.32 -27.50 9.09
N TYR A 276 -13.70 -28.75 9.34
CA TYR A 276 -14.52 -29.54 8.42
C TYR A 276 -15.82 -28.79 8.06
N LYS A 277 -16.48 -28.18 9.06
CA LYS A 277 -17.71 -27.39 8.83
C LYS A 277 -17.46 -26.24 7.86
N TYR A 278 -16.33 -25.56 7.99
CA TYR A 278 -15.93 -24.47 7.08
C TYR A 278 -15.77 -24.94 5.64
N LYS A 279 -15.03 -26.03 5.43
CA LYS A 279 -14.71 -26.53 4.09
C LYS A 279 -15.91 -27.09 3.35
N ILE A 280 -16.83 -27.74 4.07
CA ILE A 280 -17.93 -28.50 3.45
C ILE A 280 -19.26 -27.74 3.46
N PHE A 281 -19.52 -26.89 4.46
CA PHE A 281 -20.75 -26.11 4.49
C PHE A 281 -20.52 -24.67 4.02
N TYR A 282 -19.62 -23.93 4.65
CA TYR A 282 -19.48 -22.49 4.37
C TYR A 282 -18.91 -22.20 2.97
N LEU A 283 -17.86 -22.90 2.51
CA LEU A 283 -17.26 -22.64 1.20
C LEU A 283 -18.18 -22.97 0.00
N PRO A 284 -18.87 -24.12 -0.06
CA PRO A 284 -19.79 -24.41 -1.15
C PRO A 284 -21.02 -23.48 -1.13
N PHE A 285 -21.56 -23.21 0.06
CA PHE A 285 -22.71 -22.33 0.24
C PHE A 285 -22.42 -20.88 -0.21
N THR A 286 -21.25 -20.35 0.16
CA THR A 286 -20.82 -19.00 -0.29
C THR A 286 -20.64 -18.94 -1.80
N ARG A 287 -20.14 -20.01 -2.45
CA ARG A 287 -20.04 -20.05 -3.92
C ARG A 287 -21.41 -20.00 -4.60
N LEU A 288 -22.38 -20.77 -4.09
CA LEU A 288 -23.73 -20.83 -4.65
C LEU A 288 -24.45 -19.49 -4.52
N ILE A 289 -24.52 -18.94 -3.29
CA ILE A 289 -25.26 -17.70 -3.03
C ILE A 289 -24.60 -16.49 -3.68
N GLY A 290 -23.26 -16.41 -3.65
CA GLY A 290 -22.54 -15.33 -4.32
C GLY A 290 -22.72 -15.34 -5.85
N SER A 291 -23.10 -16.48 -6.44
CA SER A 291 -23.41 -16.59 -7.87
C SER A 291 -24.88 -16.24 -8.18
N LEU A 292 -25.81 -16.63 -7.31
CA LEU A 292 -27.24 -16.38 -7.53
C LEU A 292 -27.63 -14.92 -7.23
N PHE A 293 -27.05 -14.32 -6.18
CA PHE A 293 -27.38 -12.97 -5.73
C PHE A 293 -26.12 -12.11 -5.50
N PRO A 294 -25.24 -11.94 -6.52
CA PRO A 294 -23.92 -11.32 -6.34
C PRO A 294 -23.97 -9.89 -5.81
N THR A 295 -25.00 -9.11 -6.18
CA THR A 295 -25.12 -7.68 -5.86
C THR A 295 -25.97 -7.39 -4.62
N LEU A 296 -26.65 -8.39 -4.05
CA LEU A 296 -27.41 -8.23 -2.81
C LEU A 296 -26.44 -7.84 -1.68
N ARG A 297 -26.82 -6.87 -0.83
CA ARG A 297 -25.93 -6.29 0.17
C ARG A 297 -26.27 -6.75 1.58
N LEU A 298 -25.23 -7.07 2.34
CA LEU A 298 -25.29 -7.39 3.76
C LEU A 298 -25.22 -6.10 4.57
N ALA A 299 -26.25 -5.84 5.36
CA ALA A 299 -26.19 -4.83 6.41
C ALA A 299 -25.38 -5.37 7.60
N THR A 300 -24.09 -5.03 7.66
CA THR A 300 -23.25 -5.38 8.81
C THR A 300 -23.52 -4.41 9.96
N LYS A 301 -24.34 -4.83 10.93
CA LYS A 301 -24.61 -4.07 12.17
C LYS A 301 -23.52 -4.20 13.25
N ILE A 302 -22.39 -4.85 12.94
CA ILE A 302 -21.31 -5.05 13.90
C ILE A 302 -20.37 -3.85 13.81
N GLY A 303 -20.44 -2.97 14.80
CA GLY A 303 -19.49 -1.88 15.03
C GLY A 303 -18.58 -2.17 16.22
N PHE A 304 -17.63 -1.26 16.47
CA PHE A 304 -16.74 -1.31 17.62
C PHE A 304 -17.54 -1.26 18.93
N GLN A 305 -17.21 -2.15 19.88
CA GLN A 305 -17.94 -2.28 21.15
C GLN A 305 -17.18 -1.61 22.29
N LYS A 306 -15.87 -1.84 22.37
CA LYS A 306 -14.99 -1.28 23.40
C LYS A 306 -14.79 0.23 23.21
N TYR A 307 -14.72 0.66 21.96
CA TYR A 307 -14.54 2.06 21.56
C TYR A 307 -15.64 2.54 20.58
N PRO A 308 -16.88 2.73 21.05
CA PRO A 308 -18.01 3.09 20.20
C PRO A 308 -17.82 4.38 19.39
N TYR A 309 -17.02 5.33 19.88
CA TYR A 309 -16.70 6.57 19.19
C TYR A 309 -16.11 6.35 17.78
N LEU A 310 -15.45 5.21 17.54
CA LEU A 310 -14.93 4.85 16.22
C LEU A 310 -16.04 4.63 15.19
N ASN A 311 -17.21 4.18 15.62
CA ASN A 311 -18.37 4.06 14.75
C ASN A 311 -18.88 5.45 14.32
N GLU A 312 -18.77 6.46 15.19
CA GLU A 312 -19.12 7.84 14.87
C GLU A 312 -18.13 8.49 13.92
N LEU A 313 -16.82 8.21 14.04
CA LEU A 313 -15.81 8.69 13.08
C LEU A 313 -16.17 8.32 11.64
N LYS A 314 -16.67 7.10 11.45
CA LYS A 314 -17.09 6.63 10.13
C LYS A 314 -18.30 7.40 9.58
N LYS A 315 -19.12 8.05 10.40
CA LYS A 315 -20.25 8.86 9.92
C LYS A 315 -19.77 10.16 9.26
N TYR A 316 -18.70 10.76 9.80
CA TYR A 316 -18.14 12.02 9.28
C TYR A 316 -17.26 11.85 8.04
N ASP A 317 -16.80 10.62 7.77
CA ASP A 317 -16.08 10.31 6.55
C ASP A 317 -16.95 10.52 5.30
N LYS A 318 -16.56 11.43 4.40
CA LYS A 318 -17.32 11.73 3.17
C LYS A 318 -17.00 10.78 2.01
N ILE A 319 -15.91 10.02 2.10
CA ILE A 319 -15.39 9.24 0.98
C ILE A 319 -15.86 7.78 1.07
N GLY A 320 -15.81 7.17 2.24
CA GLY A 320 -16.15 5.77 2.43
C GLY A 320 -17.63 5.47 2.16
N SER A 321 -17.86 4.30 1.58
CA SER A 321 -19.20 3.78 1.29
C SER A 321 -20.06 3.66 2.55
N LYS A 322 -21.29 4.19 2.48
CA LYS A 322 -22.30 4.06 3.55
C LYS A 322 -23.22 2.85 3.37
N ILE A 323 -23.15 2.20 2.21
CA ILE A 323 -23.94 1.01 1.91
C ILE A 323 -23.18 -0.27 2.27
N GLY A 324 -23.93 -1.34 2.52
CA GLY A 324 -23.40 -2.64 2.96
C GLY A 324 -22.56 -3.36 1.90
N LEU A 325 -21.79 -4.34 2.35
CA LEU A 325 -20.96 -5.19 1.51
C LEU A 325 -21.81 -6.06 0.56
N THR A 326 -21.43 -6.22 -0.69
CA THR A 326 -22.10 -7.19 -1.58
C THR A 326 -21.88 -8.64 -1.13
N LEU A 327 -22.85 -9.52 -1.38
CA LEU A 327 -22.73 -10.95 -1.07
C LEU A 327 -21.55 -11.58 -1.81
N LYS A 328 -21.30 -11.19 -3.07
CA LYS A 328 -20.13 -11.64 -3.81
C LYS A 328 -18.84 -11.30 -3.07
N TYR A 329 -18.67 -10.05 -2.64
CA TYR A 329 -17.46 -9.66 -1.92
C TYR A 329 -17.35 -10.40 -0.57
N TRP A 330 -18.43 -10.54 0.19
CA TRP A 330 -18.40 -11.36 1.40
C TRP A 330 -17.88 -12.78 1.14
N CYS A 331 -18.35 -13.41 0.07
CA CYS A 331 -17.90 -14.75 -0.31
C CYS A 331 -16.42 -14.77 -0.71
N GLU A 332 -15.92 -13.74 -1.38
CA GLU A 332 -14.49 -13.59 -1.70
C GLU A 332 -13.64 -13.37 -0.44
N LEU A 333 -14.11 -12.63 0.56
CA LEU A 333 -13.41 -12.49 1.85
C LEU A 333 -13.30 -13.82 2.58
N VAL A 334 -14.37 -14.63 2.59
CA VAL A 334 -14.33 -15.98 3.14
C VAL A 334 -13.29 -16.80 2.38
N LYS A 335 -13.35 -16.86 1.04
CA LYS A 335 -12.36 -17.58 0.22
C LYS A 335 -10.92 -17.12 0.48
N ALA A 336 -10.68 -15.83 0.71
CA ALA A 336 -9.37 -15.26 0.99
C ALA A 336 -8.71 -15.88 2.23
N THR A 337 -9.46 -16.05 3.32
CA THR A 337 -8.96 -16.71 4.54
C THR A 337 -8.56 -18.17 4.27
N SER A 338 -9.32 -18.87 3.43
CA SER A 338 -8.97 -20.24 2.99
C SER A 338 -7.74 -20.27 2.09
N ASN A 339 -7.62 -19.33 1.15
CA ASN A 339 -6.48 -19.25 0.24
C ASN A 339 -5.18 -18.97 1.00
N LEU A 340 -5.21 -18.04 1.96
CA LEU A 340 -4.08 -17.71 2.82
C LEU A 340 -3.59 -18.95 3.60
N GLU A 341 -4.51 -19.74 4.16
CA GLU A 341 -4.16 -20.98 4.89
C GLU A 341 -3.63 -22.08 3.95
N LYS A 342 -4.22 -22.25 2.75
CA LYS A 342 -3.82 -23.29 1.78
C LYS A 342 -2.43 -23.06 1.20
N ASP A 343 -2.10 -21.80 0.91
CA ASP A 343 -0.83 -21.41 0.30
C ASP A 343 0.24 -21.07 1.35
N MET A 344 0.06 -21.46 2.62
CA MET A 344 1.03 -21.23 3.71
C MET A 344 2.45 -21.69 3.37
N ARG A 345 2.60 -22.78 2.60
CA ARG A 345 3.89 -23.29 2.11
C ARG A 345 4.66 -22.33 1.19
N TYR A 346 3.97 -21.35 0.62
CA TYR A 346 4.55 -20.31 -0.22
C TYR A 346 4.87 -19.04 0.57
N MET A 347 4.78 -19.05 1.91
CA MET A 347 5.28 -17.92 2.66
C MET A 347 6.82 -17.90 2.58
N PRO A 348 7.45 -16.80 2.15
CA PRO A 348 8.90 -16.72 2.06
C PRO A 348 9.54 -16.86 3.44
N LYS A 349 10.63 -17.63 3.52
CA LYS A 349 11.38 -17.88 4.77
C LYS A 349 12.33 -16.73 5.15
N ASP A 350 12.77 -15.98 4.16
CA ASP A 350 13.79 -14.94 4.24
C ASP A 350 13.23 -13.55 4.55
N ILE A 351 11.90 -13.35 4.43
CA ILE A 351 11.25 -12.08 4.73
C ILE A 351 10.73 -12.12 6.18
N PRO A 352 11.17 -11.19 7.05
CA PRO A 352 10.65 -11.08 8.40
C PRO A 352 9.17 -10.68 8.44
N ILE A 353 8.41 -11.26 9.37
CA ILE A 353 6.98 -11.00 9.51
C ILE A 353 6.63 -10.63 10.95
N LEU A 354 6.03 -9.45 11.15
CA LEU A 354 5.50 -9.02 12.44
C LEU A 354 3.98 -9.15 12.44
N PHE A 355 3.45 -9.92 13.39
CA PHE A 355 2.03 -9.96 13.68
C PHE A 355 1.75 -9.11 14.92
N ILE A 356 0.79 -8.20 14.84
CA ILE A 356 0.27 -7.48 16.00
C ILE A 356 -1.25 -7.67 16.03
N HIS A 357 -1.77 -8.25 17.11
CA HIS A 357 -3.17 -8.64 17.17
C HIS A 357 -3.72 -8.49 18.58
N SER A 358 -4.94 -7.97 18.72
CA SER A 358 -5.61 -7.88 20.01
C SER A 358 -6.22 -9.21 20.44
N LYS A 359 -6.14 -9.54 21.73
CA LYS A 359 -6.85 -10.69 22.30
C LYS A 359 -8.37 -10.51 22.33
N GLU A 360 -8.86 -9.28 22.27
CA GLU A 360 -10.29 -8.91 22.34
C GLU A 360 -10.88 -8.53 20.96
N ASP A 361 -10.18 -8.84 19.87
CA ASP A 361 -10.65 -8.54 18.50
C ASP A 361 -11.97 -9.26 18.18
N ILE A 362 -13.03 -8.48 17.93
CA ILE A 362 -14.39 -8.99 17.70
C ILE A 362 -14.64 -9.45 16.27
N PHE A 363 -13.75 -9.12 15.33
CA PHE A 363 -13.88 -9.45 13.91
C PHE A 363 -12.96 -10.60 13.52
N CYS A 364 -11.69 -10.53 13.91
CA CYS A 364 -10.64 -11.47 13.54
C CYS A 364 -10.12 -12.23 14.77
N LEU A 365 -10.37 -13.53 14.84
CA LEU A 365 -10.10 -14.37 16.00
C LEU A 365 -8.60 -14.43 16.33
N TYR A 366 -8.24 -13.92 17.51
CA TYR A 366 -6.86 -13.96 18.04
C TYR A 366 -6.26 -15.38 18.06
N ARG A 367 -7.02 -16.37 18.57
CA ARG A 367 -6.57 -17.78 18.57
C ARG A 367 -6.26 -18.30 17.17
N GLY A 368 -6.96 -17.82 16.15
CA GLY A 368 -6.71 -18.16 14.75
C GLY A 368 -5.33 -17.66 14.29
N VAL A 369 -4.95 -16.44 14.69
CA VAL A 369 -3.64 -15.86 14.37
C VAL A 369 -2.52 -16.58 15.12
N VAL A 370 -2.66 -16.86 16.42
CA VAL A 370 -1.68 -17.67 17.18
C VAL A 370 -1.46 -19.03 16.52
N SER A 371 -2.55 -19.67 16.11
CA SER A 371 -2.52 -20.96 15.43
C SER A 371 -1.78 -20.87 14.09
N PHE A 372 -2.09 -19.88 13.27
CA PHE A 372 -1.42 -19.61 11.99
C PHE A 372 0.08 -19.33 12.20
N PHE A 373 0.42 -18.44 13.13
CA PHE A 373 1.79 -18.08 13.50
C PHE A 373 2.62 -19.31 13.86
N ASN A 374 2.11 -20.18 14.74
CA ASN A 374 2.84 -21.36 15.19
C ASN A 374 3.14 -22.35 14.05
N ARG A 375 2.25 -22.47 13.05
CA ARG A 375 2.42 -23.38 11.90
C ARG A 375 3.26 -22.80 10.76
N LEU A 376 3.43 -21.48 10.73
CA LEU A 376 4.12 -20.82 9.63
C LEU A 376 5.60 -21.25 9.60
N ASP A 377 6.08 -21.82 8.50
CA ASP A 377 7.49 -22.19 8.33
C ASP A 377 8.33 -20.94 7.96
N ASN A 378 8.62 -20.12 8.97
CA ASN A 378 9.42 -18.89 8.87
C ASN A 378 10.08 -18.62 10.23
N ASP A 379 11.42 -18.56 10.26
CA ASP A 379 12.19 -18.37 11.50
C ASP A 379 12.33 -16.89 11.92
N ASN A 380 11.91 -15.97 11.05
CA ASN A 380 12.00 -14.52 11.22
C ASN A 380 10.64 -13.89 11.51
N LYS A 381 9.81 -14.55 12.32
CA LYS A 381 8.47 -14.09 12.69
C LYS A 381 8.38 -13.69 14.15
N GLU A 382 7.59 -12.65 14.43
CA GLU A 382 7.31 -12.16 15.78
C GLU A 382 5.81 -11.91 15.95
N LEU A 383 5.26 -12.18 17.13
CA LEU A 383 3.86 -11.94 17.47
C LEU A 383 3.77 -11.07 18.72
N ILE A 384 3.21 -9.87 18.57
CA ILE A 384 2.87 -8.97 19.67
C ILE A 384 1.37 -9.13 19.93
N SER A 385 1.04 -9.54 21.15
CA SER A 385 -0.36 -9.69 21.59
C SER A 385 -0.74 -8.45 22.39
N LEU A 386 -1.82 -7.79 21.98
CA LEU A 386 -2.30 -6.59 22.64
C LEU A 386 -3.44 -6.92 23.59
N ASP A 387 -3.36 -6.35 24.79
CA ASP A 387 -4.45 -6.28 25.74
C ASP A 387 -5.10 -4.89 25.62
N ASN A 388 -6.38 -4.77 25.93
CA ASN A 388 -7.08 -3.48 25.93
C ASN A 388 -7.24 -2.77 24.58
N MET A 389 -7.19 -3.49 23.47
CA MET A 389 -7.55 -2.98 22.14
C MET A 389 -8.61 -3.90 21.52
N GLU A 390 -9.30 -3.50 20.46
CA GLU A 390 -10.29 -4.30 19.75
C GLU A 390 -9.78 -4.69 18.35
N HIS A 391 -10.09 -3.93 17.30
CA HIS A 391 -9.74 -4.29 15.91
C HIS A 391 -9.08 -3.15 15.11
N GLY A 392 -9.39 -1.90 15.44
CA GLY A 392 -8.93 -0.69 14.78
C GLY A 392 -7.60 -0.20 15.35
N LEU A 393 -6.57 -1.04 15.27
CA LEU A 393 -5.27 -0.81 15.93
C LEU A 393 -4.57 0.49 15.52
N THR A 394 -4.95 1.09 14.38
CA THR A 394 -4.42 2.39 13.91
C THR A 394 -5.15 3.61 14.47
N THR A 395 -6.28 3.46 15.17
CA THR A 395 -7.13 4.59 15.58
C THR A 395 -7.59 4.50 17.04
N GLU A 396 -7.61 3.30 17.60
CA GLU A 396 -7.94 3.05 19.01
C GLU A 396 -6.94 3.71 19.98
N PRO A 397 -7.31 3.95 21.24
CA PRO A 397 -6.38 4.40 22.27
C PRO A 397 -5.21 3.42 22.39
N GLY A 398 -3.97 3.94 22.41
CA GLY A 398 -2.76 3.11 22.43
C GLY A 398 -2.18 2.77 21.06
N ASN A 399 -2.82 3.22 19.96
CA ASN A 399 -2.29 3.05 18.60
C ASN A 399 -0.86 3.59 18.43
N GLU A 400 -0.48 4.62 19.18
CA GLU A 400 0.86 5.22 19.14
C GLU A 400 1.93 4.23 19.64
N MET A 401 1.60 3.42 20.65
CA MET A 401 2.49 2.36 21.16
C MET A 401 2.62 1.22 20.14
N VAL A 402 1.53 0.88 19.43
CA VAL A 402 1.58 -0.09 18.33
C VAL A 402 2.52 0.39 17.23
N LEU A 403 2.42 1.66 16.85
CA LEU A 403 3.28 2.28 15.85
C LEU A 403 4.76 2.30 16.28
N GLU A 404 5.03 2.66 17.53
CA GLU A 404 6.40 2.67 18.08
C GLU A 404 7.01 1.27 18.08
N ASN A 405 6.23 0.24 18.42
CA ASN A 405 6.66 -1.16 18.33
C ASN A 405 7.05 -1.55 16.89
N ILE A 406 6.28 -1.10 15.89
CA ILE A 406 6.58 -1.36 14.47
C ILE A 406 7.89 -0.66 14.07
N VAL A 407 8.06 0.61 14.41
CA VAL A 407 9.28 1.37 14.09
C VAL A 407 10.51 0.74 14.73
N ASN A 408 10.41 0.33 16.00
CA ASN A 408 11.50 -0.33 16.71
C ASN A 408 11.82 -1.71 16.14
N TRP A 409 10.81 -2.48 15.74
CA TRP A 409 11.00 -3.74 15.03
C TRP A 409 11.74 -3.54 13.70
N ILE A 410 11.35 -2.54 12.90
CA ILE A 410 12.04 -2.21 11.64
C ILE A 410 13.50 -1.81 11.90
N LYS A 411 13.78 -0.99 12.92
CA LYS A 411 15.15 -0.61 13.31
C LYS A 411 15.99 -1.84 13.68
N LYS A 412 15.45 -2.76 14.48
CA LYS A 412 16.11 -4.02 14.88
C LYS A 412 16.49 -4.88 13.68
N LEU A 413 15.65 -4.96 12.64
CA LEU A 413 15.97 -5.68 11.40
C LEU A 413 17.19 -5.08 10.68
N LYS A 414 17.26 -3.75 10.60
CA LYS A 414 18.40 -3.05 9.97
C LYS A 414 19.71 -3.34 10.71
N THR A 415 19.71 -3.27 12.04
CA THR A 415 20.88 -3.56 12.86
C THR A 415 21.37 -5.00 12.68
N LYS A 416 20.47 -6.00 12.73
CA LYS A 416 20.82 -7.40 12.49
C LYS A 416 21.49 -7.61 11.13
N LYS A 417 20.96 -6.95 10.08
CA LYS A 417 21.51 -7.05 8.72
C LYS A 417 22.89 -6.42 8.60
N GLN A 418 23.13 -5.28 9.26
CA GLN A 418 24.44 -4.63 9.29
C GLN A 418 25.49 -5.50 10.01
N MET A 419 25.12 -6.09 11.16
CA MET A 419 25.99 -7.02 11.90
C MET A 419 26.34 -8.26 11.07
N ALA A 420 25.34 -8.87 10.42
CA ALA A 420 25.56 -10.03 9.55
C ALA A 420 26.46 -9.72 8.34
N LYS A 421 26.42 -8.49 7.80
CA LYS A 421 27.30 -8.05 6.72
C LYS A 421 28.75 -7.85 7.20
N SER A 422 28.93 -7.29 8.39
CA SER A 422 30.25 -7.12 9.02
C SER A 422 30.96 -8.46 9.26
N LEU A 423 30.22 -9.46 9.73
CA LEU A 423 30.76 -10.81 10.00
C LEU A 423 31.16 -11.58 8.73
N LYS A 424 30.55 -11.28 7.57
CA LYS A 424 30.91 -11.91 6.28
C LYS A 424 32.11 -11.26 5.58
N ASN A 425 32.50 -10.06 6.02
CA ASN A 425 33.61 -9.30 5.46
C ASN A 425 34.88 -9.40 6.33
N LYS A 426 34.81 -10.15 7.44
CA LYS A 426 35.95 -10.64 8.22
C LYS A 426 36.19 -12.10 7.83
#